data_AF-I1C807-F1
#
_entry.id   AF-I1C807-F1
#
_cell.length_a   1.000
_cell.length_b   1.000
_cell.length_c   1.000
_cell.angle_alpha   90.00
_cell.angle_beta   90.00
_cell.angle_gamma   90.00
#
_symmetry.space_group_name_H-M   'P 1'
#
loop_
_entity.id
_entity.type
_entity.pdbx_description
1 polymer ?
#
loop_
_entity_poly.entity_id
_entity_poly.type
_entity_poly.pdbx_seq_one_letter_code
_entity_poly.pdbx_strand_id
1 'polypeptide(L)'
;MDIVRQLAQQSNLASLLGLHLTLSLFGAVASNPTYNIPIFFFGTWAYNYRESNAPLKTFTGVLGLSILLDLIWFYLHGGNPQGESGFGFAMFFNVISFIIKPMTVYTSVGSLQERGDPLGAGNWTEAPGAFPSGGYQDVRDADSAEFA
;
A
#
# COMPACT_ATOMS: atom_id res chain seq x y z
N MET A 1 23.23 -8.69 -2.65
CA MET A 1 22.26 -7.63 -2.26
C MET A 1 22.33 -6.41 -3.18
N ASP A 2 23.32 -6.35 -4.09
CA ASP A 2 23.57 -5.17 -4.94
C ASP A 2 22.63 -5.03 -6.13
N ILE A 3 22.20 -6.15 -6.73
CA ILE A 3 21.24 -6.16 -7.84
C ILE A 3 19.87 -5.60 -7.43
N VAL A 4 19.37 -6.01 -6.25
CA VAL A 4 18.07 -5.53 -5.74
C VAL A 4 18.14 -4.03 -5.44
N ARG A 5 19.28 -3.55 -4.90
CA ARG A 5 19.50 -2.11 -4.67
C ARG A 5 19.60 -1.33 -5.97
N GLN A 6 20.34 -1.82 -6.97
CA GLN A 6 20.44 -1.16 -8.29
C GLN A 6 19.10 -1.11 -9.01
N LEU A 7 18.34 -2.21 -9.02
CA LEU A 7 17.00 -2.25 -9.60
C LEU A 7 16.06 -1.30 -8.87
N ALA A 8 16.09 -1.30 -7.54
CA ALA A 8 15.23 -0.42 -6.74
C ALA A 8 15.58 1.07 -6.89
N GLN A 9 16.86 1.42 -7.02
CA GLN A 9 17.31 2.79 -7.26
C GLN A 9 16.96 3.29 -8.68
N GLN A 10 16.86 2.39 -9.65
CA GLN A 10 16.44 2.73 -11.02
C GLN A 10 14.91 2.70 -11.20
N SER A 11 14.19 1.92 -10.39
CA SER A 11 12.75 1.77 -10.52
C SER A 11 11.99 2.92 -9.87
N ASN A 12 11.22 3.65 -10.68
CA ASN A 12 10.29 4.65 -10.19
C ASN A 12 9.12 3.97 -9.46
N LEU A 13 8.81 4.42 -8.25
CA LEU A 13 7.69 3.90 -7.45
C LEU A 13 6.36 3.93 -8.21
N ALA A 14 6.10 4.96 -9.02
CA ALA A 14 4.89 5.04 -9.85
C ALA A 14 4.81 3.89 -10.87
N SER A 15 5.94 3.52 -11.48
CA SER A 15 6.01 2.41 -12.43
C SER A 15 5.76 1.07 -11.75
N LEU A 16 6.31 0.87 -10.55
CA LEU A 16 6.07 -0.33 -9.74
C LEU A 16 4.61 -0.45 -9.33
N LEU A 17 3.98 0.66 -8.91
CA LEU A 17 2.56 0.71 -8.57
C LEU A 17 1.67 0.38 -9.78
N GLY A 18 1.98 0.95 -10.96
CA GLY A 18 1.26 0.64 -12.20
C GLY A 18 1.40 -0.82 -12.61
N LEU A 19 2.59 -1.39 -12.43
CA LEU A 19 2.83 -2.81 -12.66
C LEU A 19 2.01 -3.67 -11.70
N HIS A 20 2.03 -3.38 -10.40
CA HIS A 20 1.22 -4.09 -9.42
C HIS A 20 -0.28 -4.05 -9.72
N LEU A 21 -0.81 -2.87 -10.07
CA LEU A 21 -2.21 -2.72 -10.49
C LEU A 21 -2.52 -3.60 -11.70
N THR A 22 -1.65 -3.59 -12.71
CA THR A 22 -1.82 -4.40 -13.92
C THR A 22 -1.86 -5.89 -13.57
N LEU A 23 -0.87 -6.37 -12.81
CA LEU A 23 -0.82 -7.77 -12.37
C LEU A 23 -2.07 -8.14 -11.56
N SER A 24 -2.52 -7.28 -10.64
CA SER A 24 -3.70 -7.56 -9.83
C SER A 24 -5.00 -7.53 -10.62
N LEU A 25 -5.12 -6.70 -11.66
CA LEU A 25 -6.26 -6.70 -12.57
C LEU A 25 -6.32 -8.01 -13.38
N PHE A 26 -5.20 -8.47 -13.95
CA PHE A 26 -5.16 -9.78 -14.61
C PHE A 26 -5.39 -10.93 -13.64
N GLY A 27 -4.88 -10.82 -12.42
CA GLY A 27 -5.10 -11.78 -11.35
C GLY A 27 -6.56 -11.87 -10.90
N ALA A 28 -7.35 -10.79 -11.03
CA ALA A 28 -8.75 -10.73 -10.61
C ALA A 28 -9.73 -11.51 -11.50
N VAL A 29 -9.23 -12.13 -12.59
CA VAL A 29 -10.05 -12.99 -13.46
C VAL A 29 -10.46 -14.30 -12.75
N ALA A 30 -9.74 -14.70 -11.69
CA ALA A 30 -10.09 -15.82 -10.83
C ALA A 30 -9.88 -15.46 -9.36
N SER A 31 -10.01 -16.42 -8.44
CA SER A 31 -9.74 -16.19 -7.02
C SER A 31 -8.34 -15.61 -6.79
N ASN A 32 -8.32 -14.43 -6.17
CA ASN A 32 -7.11 -13.67 -5.87
C ASN A 32 -7.23 -12.99 -4.50
N PRO A 33 -6.12 -12.46 -3.96
CA PRO A 33 -6.18 -11.66 -2.75
C PRO A 33 -6.87 -10.32 -3.02
N THR A 34 -8.13 -10.20 -2.61
CA THR A 34 -9.01 -9.06 -2.92
C THR A 34 -8.50 -7.72 -2.38
N TYR A 35 -7.65 -7.74 -1.35
CA TYR A 35 -7.03 -6.55 -0.77
C TYR A 35 -5.95 -5.92 -1.65
N ASN A 36 -5.39 -6.64 -2.63
CA ASN A 36 -4.28 -6.14 -3.43
C ASN A 36 -4.65 -4.92 -4.29
N ILE A 37 -5.78 -4.98 -5.02
CA ILE A 37 -6.22 -3.88 -5.89
C ILE A 37 -6.43 -2.57 -5.09
N PRO A 38 -7.22 -2.55 -4.00
CA PRO A 38 -7.40 -1.34 -3.19
C PRO A 38 -6.07 -0.77 -2.66
N ILE A 39 -5.16 -1.61 -2.19
CA ILE A 39 -3.86 -1.17 -1.66
C ILE A 39 -3.03 -0.47 -2.74
N PHE A 40 -2.99 -1.00 -3.96
CA PHE A 40 -2.21 -0.39 -5.04
C PHE A 40 -2.84 0.87 -5.63
N PHE A 41 -4.18 0.95 -5.65
CA PHE A 41 -4.86 2.21 -5.96
C PHE A 41 -4.57 3.28 -4.91
N PHE A 42 -4.67 2.92 -3.63
CA PHE A 42 -4.30 3.81 -2.53
C PHE A 42 -2.84 4.26 -2.63
N GLY A 43 -1.91 3.36 -2.95
CA GLY A 43 -0.50 3.69 -3.15
C GLY A 43 -0.26 4.66 -4.31
N THR A 44 -0.97 4.47 -5.43
CA THR A 44 -0.91 5.39 -6.58
C THR A 44 -1.38 6.78 -6.20
N TRP A 45 -2.48 6.86 -5.47
CA TRP A 45 -2.99 8.14 -4.96
C TRP A 45 -2.03 8.77 -3.93
N ALA A 46 -1.58 8.00 -2.93
CA ALA A 46 -0.67 8.45 -1.88
C ALA A 46 0.69 8.95 -2.41
N TYR A 47 1.19 8.34 -3.50
CA TYR A 47 2.39 8.82 -4.18
C TYR A 47 2.19 10.20 -4.82
N ASN A 48 1.03 10.43 -5.44
CA ASN A 48 0.70 11.70 -6.09
C ASN A 48 0.29 12.79 -5.09
N TYR A 49 -0.17 12.41 -3.89
CA TYR A 49 -0.44 13.37 -2.82
C TYR A 49 0.87 13.92 -2.25
N ARG A 50 1.08 15.24 -2.37
CA ARG A 50 2.31 15.94 -1.96
C ARG A 50 2.15 16.86 -0.76
N GLU A 51 0.92 17.13 -0.32
CA GLU A 51 0.65 18.03 0.82
C GLU A 51 0.99 17.39 2.18
N SER A 52 1.02 16.05 2.25
CA SER A 52 1.40 15.30 3.45
C SER A 52 2.11 14.00 3.07
N ASN A 53 3.01 13.56 3.94
CA ASN A 53 3.70 12.27 3.84
C ASN A 53 2.96 11.14 4.55
N ALA A 54 2.02 11.46 5.45
CA ALA A 54 1.23 10.47 6.19
C ALA A 54 0.58 9.39 5.29
N PRO A 55 -0.03 9.72 4.12
CA PRO A 55 -0.60 8.70 3.24
C PRO A 55 0.42 7.70 2.74
N LEU A 56 1.60 8.19 2.36
CA LEU A 56 2.68 7.36 1.80
C LEU A 56 3.31 6.48 2.89
N LYS A 57 3.37 6.96 4.13
CA LYS A 57 3.77 6.16 5.31
C LYS A 57 2.76 5.05 5.58
N THR A 58 1.47 5.39 5.61
CA THR A 58 0.38 4.40 5.79
C THR A 58 0.42 3.37 4.68
N PHE A 59 0.58 3.79 3.42
CA PHE A 59 0.73 2.89 2.28
C PHE A 59 1.93 1.96 2.46
N THR A 60 3.10 2.49 2.84
CA THR A 60 4.31 1.67 3.05
C THR A 60 4.10 0.60 4.12
N GLY A 61 3.45 0.96 5.23
CA GLY A 61 3.12 0.02 6.30
C GLY A 61 2.12 -1.05 5.85
N VAL A 62 1.03 -0.64 5.20
CA VAL A 62 -0.01 -1.55 4.67
C VAL A 62 0.55 -2.48 3.60
N LEU A 63 1.39 -1.97 2.70
CA LEU A 63 2.07 -2.77 1.68
C LEU A 63 2.98 -3.81 2.33
N GLY A 64 3.76 -3.42 3.35
CA GLY A 64 4.58 -4.35 4.12
C GLY A 64 3.76 -5.45 4.79
N LEU A 65 2.64 -5.11 5.44
CA LEU A 65 1.71 -6.07 6.02
C LEU A 65 1.10 -7.00 4.96
N SER A 66 0.81 -6.48 3.76
CA SER A 66 0.22 -7.26 2.68
C SER A 66 1.11 -8.41 2.19
N ILE A 67 2.43 -8.32 2.37
CA ILE A 67 3.35 -9.42 2.05
C ILE A 67 3.07 -10.63 2.96
N LEU A 68 2.81 -10.40 4.25
CA LEU A 68 2.43 -11.46 5.18
C LEU A 68 1.05 -12.03 4.84
N LEU A 69 0.10 -11.18 4.48
CA LEU A 69 -1.23 -11.60 4.06
C LEU A 69 -1.18 -12.45 2.77
N ASP A 70 -0.31 -12.11 1.81
CA ASP A 70 -0.14 -12.89 0.58
C ASP A 70 0.39 -14.31 0.89
N LEU A 71 1.36 -14.42 1.81
CA LEU A 71 1.89 -15.72 2.26
C LEU A 71 0.79 -16.59 2.87
N ILE A 72 -0.04 -16.01 3.74
CA ILE A 72 -1.20 -16.69 4.32
C ILE A 72 -2.18 -17.10 3.23
N TRP A 73 -2.45 -16.21 2.27
CA TRP A 73 -3.36 -16.50 1.17
C TRP A 73 -2.87 -17.65 0.30
N PHE A 74 -1.59 -17.67 -0.08
CA PHE A 74 -0.98 -18.77 -0.83
C PHE A 74 -0.99 -20.08 -0.08
N TYR A 75 -0.78 -20.06 1.24
CA TYR A 75 -0.87 -21.26 2.06
C TYR A 75 -2.29 -21.84 2.08
N LEU A 76 -3.32 -20.99 2.17
CA LEU A 76 -4.72 -21.40 2.24
C LEU A 76 -5.30 -21.80 0.88
N HIS A 77 -4.90 -21.13 -0.21
CA HIS A 77 -5.51 -21.30 -1.53
C HIS A 77 -4.60 -22.01 -2.53
N GLY A 78 -3.31 -22.20 -2.24
CA GLY A 78 -2.32 -22.71 -3.19
C GLY A 78 -2.59 -24.11 -3.75
N GLY A 79 -3.37 -24.92 -3.04
CA GLY A 79 -3.83 -26.24 -3.52
C GLY A 79 -5.06 -26.20 -4.44
N ASN A 80 -5.55 -25.01 -4.81
CA ASN A 80 -6.83 -24.81 -5.49
C ASN A 80 -7.98 -25.61 -4.84
N PRO A 81 -8.26 -25.42 -3.54
CA PRO A 81 -9.28 -26.20 -2.83
C PRO A 81 -10.69 -26.04 -3.42
N GLN A 82 -10.93 -24.95 -4.15
CA GLN A 82 -12.21 -24.60 -4.77
C GLN A 82 -12.37 -25.18 -6.19
N GLY A 83 -11.32 -25.76 -6.77
CA GLY A 83 -11.38 -26.37 -8.10
C GLY A 83 -11.66 -25.37 -9.24
N GLU A 84 -11.31 -24.09 -9.05
CA GLU A 84 -11.64 -23.04 -10.02
C GLU A 84 -10.80 -23.16 -11.29
N SER A 85 -11.46 -23.06 -12.44
CA SER A 85 -10.78 -22.95 -13.73
C SER A 85 -10.13 -21.57 -13.85
N GLY A 86 -8.83 -21.52 -14.14
CA GLY A 86 -8.08 -20.26 -14.24
C GLY A 86 -7.30 -19.87 -12.98
N PHE A 87 -7.39 -20.63 -11.90
CA PHE A 87 -6.63 -20.39 -10.66
C PHE A 87 -5.12 -20.28 -10.92
N GLY A 88 -4.54 -21.16 -11.75
CA GLY A 88 -3.12 -21.11 -12.09
C GLY A 88 -2.69 -19.85 -12.85
N PHE A 89 -3.58 -19.30 -13.69
CA PHE A 89 -3.34 -18.04 -14.38
C PHE A 89 -3.31 -16.88 -13.37
N ALA A 90 -4.30 -16.78 -12.49
CA ALA A 90 -4.31 -15.77 -11.43
C ALA A 90 -3.13 -15.91 -10.47
N MET A 91 -2.76 -17.14 -10.11
CA MET A 91 -1.62 -17.45 -9.25
C MET A 91 -0.30 -16.93 -9.84
N PHE A 92 -0.09 -17.08 -11.15
CA PHE A 92 1.09 -16.54 -11.83
C PHE A 92 1.26 -15.03 -11.61
N PHE A 93 0.20 -14.23 -11.86
CA PHE A 93 0.26 -12.79 -11.64
C PHE A 93 0.45 -12.42 -10.17
N ASN A 94 -0.22 -13.14 -9.25
CA ASN A 94 -0.08 -12.91 -7.82
C ASN A 94 1.33 -13.24 -7.31
N VAL A 95 1.97 -14.31 -7.82
CA VAL A 95 3.35 -14.67 -7.47
C VAL A 95 4.34 -13.62 -7.96
N ILE A 96 4.18 -13.13 -9.19
CA ILE A 96 5.02 -12.04 -9.70
C ILE A 96 4.81 -10.77 -8.85
N SER A 97 3.55 -10.43 -8.54
CA SER A 97 3.24 -9.28 -7.68
C SER A 97 3.91 -9.43 -6.31
N PHE A 98 3.83 -10.61 -5.70
CA PHE A 98 4.48 -10.91 -4.42
C PHE A 98 5.99 -10.70 -4.44
N ILE A 99 6.70 -11.13 -5.49
CA ILE A 99 8.16 -10.94 -5.62
C ILE A 99 8.52 -9.45 -5.74
N ILE A 100 7.65 -8.65 -6.36
CA ILE A 100 7.91 -7.23 -6.60
C ILE A 100 7.61 -6.38 -5.35
N LYS A 101 6.70 -6.82 -4.47
CA LYS A 101 6.30 -6.06 -3.27
C LYS A 101 7.47 -5.62 -2.37
N PRO A 102 8.45 -6.48 -2.01
CA PRO A 102 9.60 -6.06 -1.23
C PRO A 102 10.40 -4.92 -1.88
N MET A 103 10.54 -4.95 -3.21
CA MET A 103 11.20 -3.86 -3.95
C MET A 103 10.36 -2.58 -3.85
N THR A 104 9.04 -2.68 -4.00
CA THR A 104 8.13 -1.54 -3.89
C THR A 104 8.15 -0.93 -2.50
N VAL A 105 8.17 -1.74 -1.42
CA VAL A 105 8.34 -1.25 -0.04
C VAL A 105 9.67 -0.51 0.12
N TYR A 106 10.76 -1.04 -0.42
CA TYR A 106 12.06 -0.36 -0.36
C TYR A 106 12.03 1.00 -1.09
N THR A 107 11.42 1.05 -2.29
CA THR A 107 11.29 2.31 -3.04
C THR A 107 10.34 3.30 -2.39
N SER A 108 9.31 2.85 -1.66
CA SER A 108 8.39 3.75 -0.94
C SER A 108 9.05 4.32 0.31
N VAL A 109 9.88 3.53 1.00
CA VAL A 109 10.78 4.00 2.06
C VAL A 109 11.76 5.04 1.52
N GLY A 110 12.40 4.79 0.37
CA GLY A 110 13.28 5.77 -0.29
C GLY A 110 12.55 7.07 -0.63
N SER A 111 11.34 6.96 -1.19
CA SER A 111 10.50 8.12 -1.51
C SER A 111 10.11 8.94 -0.28
N LEU A 112 9.96 8.31 0.90
CA LEU A 112 9.70 9.01 2.16
C LEU A 112 10.95 9.73 2.68
N GLN A 113 12.12 9.10 2.57
CA GLN A 113 13.39 9.70 2.96
C GLN A 113 13.74 10.91 2.08
N GLU A 114 13.48 10.83 0.77
CA GLU A 114 13.64 11.97 -0.17
C GLU A 114 12.73 13.15 0.19
N ARG A 115 11.56 12.87 0.79
CA ARG A 115 10.65 13.90 1.31
C ARG A 115 11.02 14.40 2.71
N GLY A 116 12.14 13.94 3.28
CA GLY A 116 12.65 14.38 4.58
C GLY A 116 11.94 13.78 5.79
N ASP A 117 11.20 12.68 5.62
CA ASP A 117 10.40 12.08 6.70
C ASP A 117 11.20 11.04 7.51
N PRO A 118 11.20 11.10 8.87
CA PRO A 118 11.77 10.04 9.68
C PRO A 118 10.99 8.73 9.52
N LEU A 119 11.71 7.62 9.41
CA LEU A 119 11.15 6.27 9.33
C LEU A 119 10.45 5.89 10.64
N GLY A 120 9.17 6.22 10.74
CA GLY A 120 8.25 5.74 11.76
C GLY A 120 6.98 5.20 11.10
N ALA A 121 6.34 4.23 11.73
CA ALA A 121 4.99 3.82 11.33
C ALA A 121 4.08 5.05 11.47
N GLY A 122 3.57 5.58 10.35
CA GLY A 122 2.63 6.70 10.37
C GLY A 122 1.41 6.33 11.21
N ASN A 123 0.83 7.31 11.91
CA ASN A 123 -0.40 7.07 12.65
C ASN A 123 -1.55 6.90 11.66
N TRP A 124 -2.34 5.83 11.79
CA TRP A 124 -3.47 5.58 10.89
C TRP A 124 -4.52 6.70 10.94
N THR A 125 -4.57 7.45 12.05
CA THR A 125 -5.46 8.61 12.24
C THR A 125 -5.01 9.84 11.46
N GLU A 126 -3.78 9.86 10.96
CA GLU A 126 -3.21 10.91 10.11
C GLU A 126 -3.37 10.58 8.61
N ALA A 127 -3.88 9.38 8.29
CA ALA A 127 -4.22 9.05 6.91
C ALA A 127 -5.38 9.96 6.46
N PRO A 128 -5.36 10.54 5.25
CA PRO A 128 -6.44 11.41 4.80
C PRO A 128 -7.76 10.66 4.73
N GLY A 129 -8.80 11.27 5.28
CA GLY A 129 -10.12 10.64 5.45
C GLY A 129 -10.22 9.70 6.66
N ALA A 130 -9.16 9.53 7.47
CA ALA A 130 -9.27 8.89 8.76
C ALA A 130 -10.06 9.75 9.73
N PHE A 131 -10.84 9.10 10.60
CA PHE A 131 -11.53 9.79 11.68
C PHE A 131 -10.48 10.37 12.64
N PRO A 132 -10.52 11.66 12.95
CA PRO A 132 -9.60 12.25 13.92
C PRO A 132 -9.73 11.49 15.25
N SER A 133 -8.61 10.99 15.79
CA SER A 133 -8.62 10.34 17.11
C SER A 133 -8.95 11.27 18.27
N GLY A 134 -9.05 12.58 18.00
CA GLY A 134 -9.32 13.64 18.97
C GLY A 134 -10.76 14.17 18.96
N GLY A 135 -11.71 13.47 18.35
CA GLY A 135 -13.05 14.02 18.14
C GLY A 135 -13.05 15.14 17.09
N TYR A 136 -14.24 15.52 16.63
CA TYR A 136 -14.37 16.68 15.74
C TYR A 136 -13.73 17.88 16.43
N GLN A 137 -12.83 18.56 15.75
CA GLN A 137 -12.46 19.91 16.14
C GLN A 137 -13.72 20.73 15.96
N ASP A 138 -14.46 20.95 17.05
CA ASP A 138 -15.62 21.82 17.05
C ASP A 138 -15.15 23.17 16.50
N VAL A 139 -15.80 23.63 15.43
CA VAL A 139 -15.49 24.89 14.74
C VAL A 139 -15.87 26.10 15.62
N ARG A 140 -15.79 25.99 16.96
CA ARG A 140 -16.48 26.87 17.90
C ARG A 140 -15.80 27.13 19.25
N ASP A 141 -14.50 26.87 19.39
CA ASP A 141 -13.76 27.23 20.62
C ASP A 141 -13.03 28.59 20.53
N ALA A 142 -13.37 29.41 19.54
CA ALA A 142 -13.14 30.85 19.60
C ALA A 142 -14.45 31.53 20.06
N ASP A 143 -14.38 32.34 21.12
CA ASP A 143 -15.43 33.26 21.63
C ASP A 143 -16.49 32.73 22.61
N SER A 144 -16.11 31.97 23.64
CA SER A 144 -16.93 31.90 24.87
C SER A 144 -16.40 32.75 26.03
N ALA A 145 -15.24 33.40 25.87
CA ALA A 145 -14.64 34.27 26.89
C ALA A 145 -14.95 35.77 26.72
N GLU A 146 -15.68 36.17 25.67
CA GLU A 146 -15.94 37.59 25.38
C GLU A 146 -17.29 38.12 25.91
N PHE A 147 -18.07 37.29 26.63
CA PHE A 147 -19.40 37.65 27.15
C PHE A 147 -19.63 37.36 28.65
N ALA A 148 -18.58 37.37 29.47
CA ALA A 148 -18.72 37.27 30.94
C ALA A 148 -18.15 38.50 31.66
#